data_AF-A0A1I0CKT7-F1
#
_entry.id   AF-A0A1I0CKT7-F1
#
_cell.length_a   1.000
_cell.length_b   1.000
_cell.length_c   1.000
_cell.angle_alpha   90.00
_cell.angle_beta   90.00
_cell.angle_gamma   90.00
#
_symmetry.space_group_name_H-M   'P 1'
#
loop_
_entity.id
_entity.type
_entity.pdbx_description
1 polymer ?
#
loop_
_entity_poly.entity_id
_entity_poly.type
_entity_poly.pdbx_seq_one_letter_code
_entity_poly.pdbx_strand_id
1 'polypeptide(L)'
;MRQPRKFIVTALVGALAASCGEEPQEPAALQSLQLAASAAGLKATFATSSKWDGGFNGVFTIQNTTSSPITDWALKFKFNGTVTVRGAPWGAGGSASQGSDGSWTFLPNSWGGNVVPALGSVTVTFEGAGTYSGLSACTINGYSCDGGQPPTDPNDKTAPTVSLSASPTRLTSAGSVVLTAPASDNVGVARVEFYKNGTLLSTDTTSPYSVSDGFSSSAQNGTYSYTAKAFDGAGNSATSSAASVTVALPQDPPTPPGGRMYIGYASSWNTSIEDLTPANIPSYYTHLNLSFVRPNTAYQKGSFAFDQEVAGLEFFEGATTNTGQKKFTPAQSQTLINNIRALRTRGTQVWLSVGGWSYSQGTQWESFNAARVVDLAQDLGADGIDIDWESSGSSCNKLEAAQFSCSKDGEIAGIITSLDNTIRSRGLKLGISIAGWSTGAYYVKGTPFEEGKVQWGSPFGGTMYSVVKNHGSKLHHINLMSYDGGEYYDPREGYESYRAIYSGPIAMGLEIAPEGAGGATLRLNADPGTVYDAEMLTGQNNMATKYYNVETLATYMKNKGKATDGMMVWQIWKERVHMAPPAGAASVNSAGQKVCQILGITSNCNQSIPTLPKY
;
A
#
# COMPACT_ATOMS: atom_id res chain seq x y z
N MET A 1 30.29 19.96 57.11
CA MET A 1 31.27 20.96 56.64
C MET A 1 31.12 21.13 55.14
N ARG A 2 30.91 22.39 54.70
CA ARG A 2 31.10 22.99 53.34
C ARG A 2 30.37 22.30 52.15
N GLN A 3 29.14 22.70 51.82
CA GLN A 3 28.69 23.81 50.94
C GLN A 3 29.20 23.81 49.47
N PRO A 4 28.29 23.87 48.46
CA PRO A 4 28.61 24.09 47.05
C PRO A 4 28.52 25.58 46.64
N ARG A 5 29.25 25.96 45.59
CA ARG A 5 29.30 27.33 45.03
C ARG A 5 28.13 27.60 44.07
N LYS A 6 27.57 28.81 44.20
CA LYS A 6 26.56 29.45 43.33
C LYS A 6 27.19 30.04 42.06
N PHE A 7 26.43 30.10 40.98
CA PHE A 7 26.38 31.30 40.12
C PHE A 7 24.92 31.58 39.72
N ILE A 8 24.57 32.86 39.84
CA ILE A 8 23.27 33.47 39.61
C ILE A 8 23.30 34.14 38.23
N VAL A 9 22.23 34.02 37.46
CA VAL A 9 21.86 35.02 36.43
C VAL A 9 20.39 35.37 36.64
N THR A 10 20.13 36.66 36.74
CA THR A 10 18.85 37.33 37.02
C THR A 10 18.33 37.97 35.74
N ALA A 11 17.00 37.94 35.52
CA ALA A 11 16.14 38.94 34.85
C ALA A 11 14.93 38.20 34.22
N LEU A 12 13.70 38.69 34.18
CA LEU A 12 12.96 39.77 34.84
C LEU A 12 11.48 39.44 34.55
N VAL A 13 10.60 39.48 35.54
CA VAL A 13 9.14 39.37 35.35
C VAL A 13 8.57 40.80 35.39
N GLY A 14 7.85 41.20 34.35
CA GLY A 14 7.11 42.45 34.30
C GLY A 14 5.70 42.19 33.77
N ALA A 15 4.71 42.35 34.64
CA ALA A 15 3.30 42.41 34.30
C ALA A 15 2.92 43.87 34.01
N LEU A 16 2.07 44.10 33.00
CA LEU A 16 1.31 45.35 32.85
C LEU A 16 -0.08 45.06 32.29
N ALA A 17 -1.03 45.75 32.90
CA ALA A 17 -2.46 45.55 32.81
C ALA A 17 -3.10 46.17 31.55
N ALA A 18 -4.33 45.71 31.31
CA ALA A 18 -5.20 46.04 30.20
C ALA A 18 -5.60 47.53 30.10
N SER A 19 -5.68 48.02 28.87
CA SER A 19 -6.58 49.10 28.45
C SER A 19 -7.13 48.81 27.06
N CYS A 20 -8.43 48.97 26.90
CA CYS A 20 -9.22 48.78 25.68
C CYS A 20 -8.68 49.59 24.47
N GLY A 21 -8.79 49.01 23.27
CA GLY A 21 -8.64 49.73 21.99
C GLY A 21 -8.27 48.81 20.83
N GLU A 22 -9.28 48.47 20.02
CA GLU A 22 -9.25 48.08 18.59
C GLU A 22 -8.29 46.96 18.09
N GLU A 23 -8.89 45.93 17.47
CA GLU A 23 -8.21 44.86 16.73
C GLU A 23 -7.25 45.39 15.66
N PRO A 24 -5.99 44.94 15.62
CA PRO A 24 -5.15 45.08 14.43
C PRO A 24 -5.57 44.03 13.40
N GLN A 25 -6.08 44.49 12.25
CA GLN A 25 -6.31 43.67 11.07
C GLN A 25 -5.05 42.90 10.67
N GLU A 26 -5.20 41.58 10.49
CA GLU A 26 -4.20 40.74 9.85
C GLU A 26 -3.89 41.23 8.42
N PRO A 27 -2.62 41.27 8.01
CA PRO A 27 -2.26 41.64 6.65
C PRO A 27 -2.74 40.58 5.65
N ALA A 28 -3.33 41.08 4.57
CA ALA A 28 -4.03 40.36 3.54
C ALA A 28 -3.28 39.14 2.98
N ALA A 29 -4.07 38.12 2.70
CA ALA A 29 -3.75 36.85 2.09
C ALA A 29 -2.70 36.93 0.96
N LEU A 30 -1.82 35.93 0.93
CA LEU A 30 -1.14 35.44 -0.25
C LEU A 30 -2.19 35.12 -1.33
N GLN A 31 -2.53 36.11 -2.14
CA GLN A 31 -3.22 35.90 -3.40
C GLN A 31 -2.29 35.09 -4.28
N SER A 32 -2.70 33.86 -4.57
CA SER A 32 -2.23 33.07 -5.70
C SER A 32 -2.10 33.98 -6.91
N LEU A 33 -0.87 34.18 -7.40
CA LEU A 33 -0.66 34.74 -8.73
C LEU A 33 -1.32 33.79 -9.72
N GLN A 34 -2.52 34.18 -10.14
CA GLN A 34 -3.22 33.59 -11.26
C GLN A 34 -2.40 33.92 -12.51
N LEU A 35 -1.56 32.97 -12.92
CA LEU A 35 -0.94 32.97 -14.24
C LEU A 35 -2.09 33.00 -15.25
N ALA A 36 -2.25 34.14 -15.91
CA ALA A 36 -3.16 34.25 -17.03
C ALA A 36 -2.72 33.25 -18.10
N ALA A 37 -3.53 32.22 -18.31
CA ALA A 37 -3.40 31.28 -19.40
C ALA A 37 -3.50 32.05 -20.73
N SER A 38 -2.52 31.87 -21.61
CA SER A 38 -2.48 32.45 -22.94
C SER A 38 -2.62 31.34 -23.98
N ALA A 39 -3.56 31.52 -24.89
CA ALA A 39 -3.98 30.58 -25.92
C ALA A 39 -2.86 30.17 -26.90
N ALA A 40 -3.03 29.00 -27.53
CA ALA A 40 -2.26 28.42 -28.64
C ALA A 40 -0.75 28.24 -28.48
N GLY A 41 -0.15 28.70 -27.40
CA GLY A 41 1.30 28.75 -27.28
C GLY A 41 1.98 29.71 -28.27
N LEU A 42 1.21 30.42 -29.11
CA LEU A 42 1.69 31.36 -30.11
C LEU A 42 1.03 32.73 -29.94
N LYS A 43 1.83 33.79 -29.94
CA LYS A 43 1.38 35.18 -30.04
C LYS A 43 1.89 35.76 -31.35
N ALA A 44 1.08 36.55 -32.05
CA ALA A 44 1.51 37.25 -33.26
C ALA A 44 1.35 38.77 -33.08
N THR A 45 2.42 39.53 -33.23
CA THR A 45 2.37 40.99 -33.15
C THR A 45 2.69 41.62 -34.50
N PHE A 46 1.89 42.58 -34.93
CA PHE A 46 2.10 43.31 -36.18
C PHE A 46 2.79 44.67 -35.95
N ALA A 47 3.73 45.01 -36.82
CA ALA A 47 4.33 46.33 -36.92
C ALA A 47 4.57 46.72 -38.38
N THR A 48 4.71 48.01 -38.66
CA THR A 48 5.19 48.49 -39.97
C THR A 48 6.65 48.89 -39.84
N SER A 49 7.53 48.32 -40.65
CA SER A 49 8.97 48.65 -40.65
C SER A 49 9.30 49.91 -41.45
N SER A 50 8.50 50.23 -42.48
CA SER A 50 8.56 51.51 -43.20
C SER A 50 7.22 51.82 -43.87
N LYS A 51 6.96 53.10 -44.16
CA LYS A 51 5.74 53.59 -44.84
C LYS A 51 6.13 54.65 -45.89
N TRP A 52 5.40 54.66 -47.00
CA TRP A 52 5.53 55.67 -48.07
C TRP A 52 4.17 55.94 -48.72
N ASP A 53 4.10 56.92 -49.62
CA ASP A 53 2.87 57.24 -50.32
C ASP A 53 2.40 56.03 -51.15
N GLY A 54 1.26 55.47 -50.76
CA GLY A 54 0.64 54.33 -51.45
C GLY A 54 1.17 52.95 -51.06
N GLY A 55 2.04 52.81 -50.05
CA GLY A 55 2.49 51.50 -49.58
C GLY A 55 3.25 51.47 -48.26
N PHE A 56 3.58 50.27 -47.79
CA PHE A 56 4.32 50.04 -46.54
C PHE A 56 4.99 48.67 -46.54
N ASN A 57 6.00 48.51 -45.68
CA ASN A 57 6.51 47.19 -45.31
C ASN A 57 5.92 46.76 -43.96
N GLY A 58 5.26 45.61 -43.93
CA GLY A 58 4.66 45.01 -42.74
C GLY A 58 5.51 43.88 -42.19
N VAL A 59 5.56 43.76 -40.86
CA VAL A 59 6.27 42.72 -40.14
C VAL A 59 5.33 42.11 -39.11
N PHE A 60 5.19 40.78 -39.15
CA PHE A 60 4.63 39.99 -38.07
C PHE A 60 5.75 39.30 -37.31
N THR A 61 5.73 39.40 -35.98
CA THR A 61 6.56 38.58 -35.08
C THR A 61 5.66 37.52 -34.47
N ILE A 62 5.96 36.25 -34.76
CA ILE A 62 5.26 35.09 -34.20
C ILE A 62 6.13 34.53 -33.08
N GLN A 63 5.65 34.61 -31.85
CA GLN A 63 6.36 34.18 -30.64
C GLN A 63 5.75 32.90 -30.08
N ASN A 64 6.59 31.90 -29.81
CA ASN A 64 6.23 30.69 -29.08
C ASN A 64 6.42 30.92 -27.58
N THR A 65 5.37 30.70 -26.80
CA THR A 65 5.35 30.87 -25.34
C THR A 65 5.48 29.53 -24.60
N THR A 66 5.66 28.42 -25.31
CA THR A 66 5.79 27.07 -24.76
C THR A 66 7.25 26.60 -24.70
N SER A 67 7.51 25.60 -23.89
CA SER A 67 8.83 24.96 -23.75
C SER A 67 9.17 23.96 -24.85
N SER A 68 8.31 23.79 -25.85
CA SER A 68 8.50 22.86 -26.98
C SER A 68 8.42 23.62 -28.31
N PRO A 69 9.18 23.23 -29.35
CA PRO A 69 9.04 23.84 -30.67
C PRO A 69 7.63 23.61 -31.25
N ILE A 70 7.08 24.62 -31.94
CA ILE A 70 5.82 24.51 -32.69
C ILE A 70 6.16 24.44 -34.17
N THR A 71 5.69 23.42 -34.89
CA THR A 71 6.15 23.08 -36.24
C THR A 71 5.15 23.39 -37.35
N ASP A 72 4.02 23.98 -36.99
CA ASP A 72 2.93 24.35 -37.88
C ASP A 72 2.29 25.67 -37.42
N TRP A 73 2.14 26.60 -38.37
CA TRP A 73 1.40 27.83 -38.12
C TRP A 73 0.70 28.34 -39.37
N ALA A 74 -0.43 29.00 -39.19
CA ALA A 74 -1.17 29.72 -40.20
C ALA A 74 -1.61 31.07 -39.62
N LEU A 75 -1.13 32.16 -40.21
CA LEU A 75 -1.46 33.51 -39.80
C LEU A 75 -2.55 34.05 -40.71
N LYS A 76 -3.74 34.36 -40.18
CA LYS A 76 -4.85 34.96 -40.93
C LYS A 76 -5.14 36.36 -40.38
N PHE A 77 -5.21 37.37 -41.24
CA PHE A 77 -5.48 38.75 -40.79
C PHE A 77 -6.22 39.54 -41.85
N LYS A 78 -6.86 40.63 -41.44
CA LYS A 78 -7.58 41.54 -42.33
C LYS A 78 -7.22 42.98 -42.00
N PHE A 79 -6.91 43.77 -43.02
CA PHE A 79 -6.62 45.19 -42.85
C PHE A 79 -7.88 46.02 -42.64
N ASN A 80 -7.73 47.20 -42.04
CA ASN A 80 -8.71 48.27 -42.16
C ASN A 80 -8.58 48.91 -43.55
N GLY A 81 -9.66 48.88 -44.34
CA GLY A 81 -9.67 49.41 -45.72
C GLY A 81 -9.21 48.41 -46.79
N THR A 82 -8.81 48.91 -47.96
CA THR A 82 -8.49 48.11 -49.15
C THR A 82 -6.99 47.98 -49.38
N VAL A 83 -6.29 47.36 -48.43
CA VAL A 83 -4.85 47.05 -48.58
C VAL A 83 -4.68 45.70 -49.29
N THR A 84 -3.75 45.63 -50.25
CA THR A 84 -3.34 44.38 -50.90
C THR A 84 -1.91 44.01 -50.54
N VAL A 85 -1.65 42.71 -50.35
CA VAL A 85 -0.28 42.19 -50.17
C VAL A 85 0.33 41.98 -51.55
N ARG A 86 1.55 42.47 -51.74
CA ARG A 86 2.33 42.29 -52.98
C ARG A 86 3.28 41.12 -52.83
N GLY A 87 3.14 40.14 -53.74
CA GLY A 87 4.02 38.97 -53.80
C GLY A 87 3.88 38.03 -52.60
N ALA A 88 4.83 37.11 -52.46
CA ALA A 88 4.93 36.22 -51.32
C ALA A 88 5.63 36.93 -50.14
N PRO A 89 5.22 36.67 -48.89
CA PRO A 89 5.94 37.15 -47.72
C PRO A 89 7.31 36.47 -47.64
N TRP A 90 8.26 37.14 -47.00
CA TRP A 90 9.61 36.63 -46.74
C TRP A 90 9.89 36.47 -45.24
N GLY A 91 11.08 35.97 -44.90
CA GLY A 91 11.39 35.51 -43.55
C GLY A 91 10.83 34.10 -43.35
N ALA A 92 10.05 33.88 -42.30
CA ALA A 92 9.40 32.58 -42.06
C ALA A 92 8.19 32.32 -42.97
N GLY A 93 7.60 33.34 -43.59
CA GLY A 93 6.50 33.19 -44.55
C GLY A 93 6.96 32.68 -45.91
N GLY A 94 6.08 31.96 -46.60
CA GLY A 94 6.34 31.39 -47.93
C GLY A 94 5.21 31.57 -48.94
N SER A 95 3.97 31.75 -48.49
CA SER A 95 2.85 32.05 -49.38
C SER A 95 1.86 33.01 -48.75
N ALA A 96 1.13 33.73 -49.60
CA ALA A 96 0.01 34.59 -49.23
C ALA A 96 -1.17 34.30 -50.15
N SER A 97 -2.36 34.14 -49.58
CA SER A 97 -3.61 34.02 -50.31
C SER A 97 -4.67 34.94 -49.72
N GLN A 98 -5.56 35.46 -50.55
CA GLN A 98 -6.68 36.29 -50.12
C GLN A 98 -7.99 35.51 -50.23
N GLY A 99 -8.76 35.50 -49.15
CA GLY A 99 -10.12 34.95 -49.12
C GLY A 99 -11.14 35.87 -49.78
N SER A 100 -12.31 35.34 -50.11
CA SER A 100 -13.44 36.11 -50.64
C SER A 100 -13.97 37.17 -49.67
N ASP A 101 -13.70 37.00 -48.37
CA ASP A 101 -13.99 37.96 -47.30
C ASP A 101 -12.96 39.11 -47.21
N GLY A 102 -11.93 39.10 -48.06
CA GLY A 102 -10.83 40.07 -48.07
C GLY A 102 -9.72 39.81 -47.05
N SER A 103 -9.81 38.74 -46.25
CA SER A 103 -8.77 38.34 -45.30
C SER A 103 -7.56 37.73 -46.02
N TRP A 104 -6.36 37.98 -45.51
CA TRP A 104 -5.11 37.38 -45.98
C TRP A 104 -4.70 36.21 -45.09
N THR A 105 -4.25 35.11 -45.70
CA THR A 105 -3.66 33.97 -45.01
C THR A 105 -2.20 33.81 -45.44
N PHE A 106 -1.30 33.82 -44.48
CA PHE A 106 0.12 33.53 -44.66
C PHE A 106 0.44 32.14 -44.13
N LEU A 107 1.16 31.36 -44.93
CA LEU A 107 1.69 30.05 -44.55
C LEU A 107 3.23 30.06 -44.56
N PRO A 108 3.87 29.18 -43.76
CA PRO A 108 5.32 29.10 -43.69
C PRO A 108 5.97 28.69 -45.00
N ASN A 109 7.23 29.07 -45.17
CA ASN A 109 8.07 28.55 -46.26
C ASN A 109 8.47 27.08 -46.01
N SER A 110 8.93 26.41 -47.07
CA SER A 110 9.35 25.01 -47.05
C SER A 110 10.79 24.77 -46.57
N TRP A 111 11.54 25.82 -46.21
CA TRP A 111 12.94 25.75 -45.81
C TRP A 111 13.14 25.97 -44.31
N GLY A 112 12.17 25.56 -43.50
CA GLY A 112 12.22 25.61 -42.03
C GLY A 112 11.44 26.76 -41.39
N GLY A 113 10.76 27.61 -42.18
CA GLY A 113 9.91 28.69 -41.65
C GLY A 113 8.71 28.20 -40.85
N ASN A 114 8.36 26.92 -40.93
CA ASN A 114 7.28 26.29 -40.17
C ASN A 114 7.62 26.07 -38.69
N VAL A 115 8.91 26.09 -38.30
CA VAL A 115 9.33 25.85 -36.93
C VAL A 115 9.50 27.17 -36.16
N VAL A 116 8.68 27.38 -35.13
CA VAL A 116 8.87 28.43 -34.13
C VAL A 116 9.56 27.81 -32.90
N PRO A 117 10.82 28.16 -32.60
CA PRO A 117 11.58 27.55 -31.51
C PRO A 117 10.88 27.68 -30.14
N ALA A 118 11.10 26.72 -29.24
CA ALA A 118 10.63 26.80 -27.86
C ALA A 118 11.04 28.12 -27.20
N LEU A 119 10.08 28.83 -26.60
CA LEU A 119 10.26 30.16 -26.00
C LEU A 119 10.89 31.22 -26.94
N GLY A 120 10.91 30.96 -28.25
CA GLY A 120 11.54 31.80 -29.28
C GLY A 120 10.52 32.48 -30.18
N SER A 121 11.01 33.10 -31.26
CA SER A 121 10.14 33.78 -32.23
C SER A 121 10.68 33.69 -33.65
N VAL A 122 9.79 33.81 -34.63
CA VAL A 122 10.11 34.00 -36.04
C VAL A 122 9.43 35.24 -36.58
N THR A 123 9.95 35.79 -37.68
CA THR A 123 9.39 36.99 -38.33
C THR A 123 8.92 36.71 -39.73
N VAL A 124 7.75 37.24 -40.09
CA VAL A 124 7.18 37.22 -41.43
C VAL A 124 7.07 38.65 -41.92
N THR A 125 7.69 38.98 -43.04
CA THR A 125 7.70 40.34 -43.59
C THR A 125 7.07 40.35 -44.97
N PHE A 126 6.40 41.44 -45.35
CA PHE A 126 5.76 41.58 -46.66
C PHE A 126 5.65 43.05 -47.08
N GLU A 127 5.40 43.29 -48.36
CA GLU A 127 5.06 44.61 -48.90
C GLU A 127 3.54 44.73 -49.07
N GLY A 128 2.96 45.82 -48.56
CA GLY A 128 1.55 46.16 -48.71
C GLY A 128 1.35 47.38 -49.60
N ALA A 129 0.34 47.33 -50.47
CA ALA A 129 -0.12 48.46 -51.28
C ALA A 129 -1.37 49.09 -50.67
N GLY A 130 -1.45 50.42 -50.66
CA GLY A 130 -2.55 51.20 -50.11
C GLY A 130 -2.24 51.84 -48.75
N THR A 131 -3.22 52.54 -48.20
CA THR A 131 -3.07 53.26 -46.93
C THR A 131 -3.31 52.32 -45.74
N TYR A 132 -2.27 52.03 -44.96
CA TYR A 132 -2.40 51.23 -43.74
C TYR A 132 -3.03 52.03 -42.59
N SER A 133 -4.13 51.54 -42.04
CA SER A 133 -4.86 52.15 -40.92
C SER A 133 -5.17 51.17 -39.76
N GLY A 134 -4.42 50.06 -39.68
CA GLY A 134 -4.63 49.02 -38.67
C GLY A 134 -5.11 47.68 -39.25
N LEU A 135 -5.27 46.71 -38.36
CA LEU A 135 -5.91 45.42 -38.64
C LEU A 135 -7.32 45.41 -38.03
N SER A 136 -8.30 44.87 -38.76
CA SER A 136 -9.66 44.63 -38.27
C SER A 136 -9.82 43.24 -37.65
N ALA A 137 -8.98 42.29 -38.03
CA ALA A 137 -8.93 40.95 -37.46
C ALA A 137 -7.51 40.37 -37.61
N CYS A 138 -7.10 39.55 -36.65
CA CYS A 138 -5.85 38.80 -36.71
C CYS A 138 -5.99 37.53 -35.88
N THR A 139 -5.71 36.39 -36.49
CA THR A 139 -5.59 35.10 -35.82
C THR A 139 -4.32 34.35 -36.20
N ILE A 140 -3.78 33.60 -35.23
CA ILE A 140 -2.70 32.64 -35.41
C ILE A 140 -3.23 31.27 -35.01
N ASN A 141 -3.24 30.33 -35.94
CA ASN A 141 -3.85 29.00 -35.76
C ASN A 141 -5.31 29.05 -35.26
N GLY A 142 -6.08 30.06 -35.70
CA GLY A 142 -7.49 30.27 -35.31
C GLY A 142 -7.70 31.06 -34.02
N TYR A 143 -6.68 31.28 -33.20
CA TYR A 143 -6.77 32.08 -31.97
C TYR A 143 -6.44 33.54 -32.24
N SER A 144 -6.99 34.47 -31.45
CA SER A 144 -6.62 35.89 -31.57
C SER A 144 -5.10 36.05 -31.48
N CYS A 145 -4.53 36.88 -32.35
CA CYS A 145 -3.09 37.18 -32.37
C CYS A 145 -2.55 37.71 -31.03
N ASP A 146 -3.42 38.26 -30.17
CA ASP A 146 -3.09 38.72 -28.81
C ASP A 146 -3.10 37.60 -27.75
N GLY A 147 -3.42 36.36 -28.11
CA GLY A 147 -3.45 35.19 -27.20
C GLY A 147 -4.80 34.94 -26.50
N GLY A 148 -5.88 35.56 -26.98
CA GLY A 148 -7.26 35.40 -26.48
C GLY A 148 -8.03 34.23 -27.10
N GLN A 149 -9.24 33.97 -26.57
CA GLN A 149 -10.20 32.99 -27.12
C GLN A 149 -10.43 33.20 -28.63
N PRO A 150 -10.77 32.13 -29.40
CA PRO A 150 -11.08 32.24 -30.82
C PRO A 150 -12.14 33.32 -31.06
N PRO A 151 -12.09 34.05 -32.19
CA PRO A 151 -13.16 34.97 -32.55
C PRO A 151 -14.50 34.24 -32.54
N THR A 152 -15.50 34.78 -31.85
CA THR A 152 -16.86 34.26 -31.92
C THR A 152 -17.44 34.70 -33.26
N ASP A 153 -17.43 33.84 -34.28
CA ASP A 153 -18.25 34.05 -35.47
C ASP A 153 -19.66 33.53 -35.17
N PRO A 154 -20.65 34.41 -34.93
CA PRO A 154 -22.00 33.97 -34.59
C PRO A 154 -22.70 33.22 -35.72
N ASN A 155 -22.12 33.16 -36.93
CA ASN A 155 -22.65 32.37 -38.05
C ASN A 155 -22.02 30.99 -38.18
N ASP A 156 -21.03 30.63 -37.35
CA ASP A 156 -20.44 29.30 -37.42
C ASP A 156 -21.43 28.24 -36.92
N LYS A 157 -21.65 27.23 -37.76
CA LYS A 157 -22.55 26.08 -37.49
C LYS A 157 -21.83 24.74 -37.57
N THR A 158 -20.53 24.75 -37.83
CA THR A 158 -19.76 23.53 -37.93
C THR A 158 -19.30 23.14 -36.54
N ALA A 159 -19.52 21.90 -36.15
CA ALA A 159 -19.04 21.42 -34.85
C ALA A 159 -17.55 21.04 -34.93
N PRO A 160 -16.80 21.24 -33.84
CA PRO A 160 -15.41 20.79 -33.77
C PRO A 160 -15.31 19.27 -33.88
N THR A 161 -14.14 18.78 -34.27
CA THR A 161 -13.77 17.36 -34.14
C THR A 161 -12.91 17.17 -32.89
N VAL A 162 -13.07 16.03 -32.20
CA VAL A 162 -12.28 15.69 -31.01
C VAL A 162 -12.06 14.19 -30.91
N SER A 163 -10.85 13.79 -30.49
CA SER A 163 -10.51 12.42 -30.12
C SER A 163 -9.91 12.39 -28.72
N LEU A 164 -9.91 11.23 -28.06
CA LEU A 164 -9.33 11.08 -26.73
C LEU A 164 -8.45 9.84 -26.66
N SER A 165 -7.27 10.01 -26.05
CA SER A 165 -6.39 8.92 -25.64
C SER A 165 -6.05 9.04 -24.16
N ALA A 166 -5.83 7.90 -23.51
CA ALA A 166 -5.43 7.81 -22.11
C ALA A 166 -4.13 6.98 -22.00
N SER A 167 -3.17 7.47 -21.21
CA SER A 167 -1.91 6.76 -20.97
C SER A 167 -1.47 6.89 -19.51
N PRO A 168 -1.21 5.77 -18.80
CA PRO A 168 -1.39 4.39 -19.25
C PRO A 168 -2.88 3.97 -19.24
N THR A 169 -3.24 2.94 -20.02
CA THR A 169 -4.59 2.33 -20.00
C THR A 169 -4.79 1.34 -18.85
N ARG A 170 -3.71 0.98 -18.16
CA ARG A 170 -3.73 0.17 -16.94
C ARG A 170 -2.74 0.72 -15.92
N LEU A 171 -3.23 0.96 -14.71
CA LEU A 171 -2.43 1.44 -13.58
C LEU A 171 -2.33 0.34 -12.51
N THR A 172 -1.11 -0.08 -12.17
CA THR A 172 -0.83 -1.14 -11.17
C THR A 172 0.00 -0.66 -9.98
N SER A 173 0.30 0.64 -9.91
CA SER A 173 0.95 1.32 -8.78
C SER A 173 0.45 2.75 -8.71
N ALA A 174 0.52 3.40 -7.55
CA ALA A 174 0.10 4.79 -7.41
C ALA A 174 0.77 5.68 -8.47
N GLY A 175 0.01 6.62 -9.02
CA GLY A 175 0.42 7.41 -10.16
C GLY A 175 -0.76 8.07 -10.84
N SER A 176 -0.54 8.56 -12.05
CA SER A 176 -1.57 9.32 -12.77
C SER A 176 -1.78 8.79 -14.19
N VAL A 177 -2.99 8.98 -14.68
CA VAL A 177 -3.37 8.76 -16.07
C VAL A 177 -3.36 10.12 -16.76
N VAL A 178 -2.59 10.25 -17.84
CA VAL A 178 -2.60 11.43 -18.69
C VAL A 178 -3.61 11.22 -19.81
N LEU A 179 -4.55 12.16 -19.92
CA LEU A 179 -5.54 12.24 -20.98
C LEU A 179 -5.10 13.29 -21.99
N THR A 180 -5.09 12.94 -23.28
CA THR A 180 -4.72 13.86 -24.37
C THR A 180 -5.83 13.88 -25.39
N ALA A 181 -6.33 15.08 -25.72
CA ALA A 181 -7.48 15.26 -26.59
C ALA A 181 -7.19 16.19 -27.78
N PRO A 182 -6.66 15.68 -28.89
CA PRO A 182 -6.56 16.44 -30.13
C PRO A 182 -7.96 16.90 -30.58
N ALA A 183 -8.12 18.20 -30.82
CA ALA A 183 -9.35 18.80 -31.29
C ALA A 183 -9.07 19.87 -32.37
N SER A 184 -9.97 19.99 -33.34
CA SER A 184 -9.85 20.96 -34.44
C SER A 184 -11.22 21.44 -34.92
N ASP A 185 -11.26 22.62 -35.53
CA ASP A 185 -12.46 23.28 -36.02
C ASP A 185 -12.10 24.23 -37.18
N ASN A 186 -13.06 24.65 -38.00
CA ASN A 186 -12.86 25.59 -39.12
C ASN A 186 -12.57 27.03 -38.66
N VAL A 187 -13.10 27.48 -37.52
CA VAL A 187 -12.80 28.79 -36.93
C VAL A 187 -11.82 28.63 -35.77
N GLY A 188 -12.09 27.69 -34.87
CA GLY A 188 -11.20 27.39 -33.76
C GLY A 188 -11.92 26.76 -32.56
N VAL A 189 -11.20 25.94 -31.81
CA VAL A 189 -11.70 25.32 -30.58
C VAL A 189 -11.49 26.29 -29.42
N ALA A 190 -12.55 26.64 -28.70
CA ALA A 190 -12.52 27.52 -27.54
C ALA A 190 -12.06 26.78 -26.27
N ARG A 191 -12.54 25.55 -26.07
CA ARG A 191 -12.17 24.68 -24.93
C ARG A 191 -12.45 23.20 -25.17
N VAL A 192 -11.78 22.36 -24.42
CA VAL A 192 -12.06 20.92 -24.28
C VAL A 192 -12.35 20.59 -22.81
N GLU A 193 -13.48 19.94 -22.57
CA GLU A 193 -13.87 19.42 -21.26
C GLU A 193 -13.59 17.92 -21.19
N PHE A 194 -12.93 17.46 -20.12
CA PHE A 194 -12.64 16.06 -19.87
C PHE A 194 -13.60 15.52 -18.82
N TYR A 195 -14.14 14.32 -19.05
CA TYR A 195 -15.12 13.68 -18.19
C TYR A 195 -14.64 12.30 -17.74
N LYS A 196 -14.91 11.95 -16.48
CA LYS A 196 -14.66 10.63 -15.86
C LYS A 196 -16.00 10.04 -15.42
N ASN A 197 -16.38 8.90 -16.00
CA ASN A 197 -17.67 8.24 -15.75
C ASN A 197 -18.86 9.19 -15.91
N GLY A 198 -18.79 10.12 -16.88
CA GLY A 198 -19.82 11.13 -17.13
C GLY A 198 -19.78 12.36 -16.22
N THR A 199 -18.90 12.42 -15.22
CA THR A 199 -18.69 13.61 -14.37
C THR A 199 -17.54 14.46 -14.91
N LEU A 200 -17.71 15.78 -14.94
CA LEU A 200 -16.66 16.70 -15.38
C LEU A 200 -15.43 16.58 -14.47
N LEU A 201 -14.28 16.27 -15.06
CA LEU A 201 -12.99 16.19 -14.39
C LEU A 201 -12.25 17.53 -14.46
N SER A 202 -12.14 18.10 -15.66
CA SER A 202 -11.42 19.36 -15.90
C SER A 202 -11.82 20.00 -17.23
N THR A 203 -11.49 21.27 -17.39
CA THR A 203 -11.62 22.04 -18.64
C THR A 203 -10.25 22.59 -19.02
N ASP A 204 -9.86 22.39 -20.28
CA ASP A 204 -8.64 22.92 -20.85
C ASP A 204 -8.97 23.85 -22.02
N THR A 205 -8.44 25.07 -21.99
CA THR A 205 -8.67 26.11 -23.00
C THR A 205 -7.46 26.32 -23.90
N THR A 206 -6.42 25.48 -23.81
CA THR A 206 -5.17 25.68 -24.54
C THR A 206 -4.69 24.38 -25.19
N SER A 207 -4.62 24.38 -26.52
CA SER A 207 -4.03 23.28 -27.27
C SER A 207 -2.49 23.23 -27.06
N PRO A 208 -1.87 22.04 -26.94
CA PRO A 208 -2.48 20.70 -26.97
C PRO A 208 -3.25 20.38 -25.69
N TYR A 209 -4.52 19.97 -25.83
CA TYR A 209 -5.41 19.77 -24.70
C TYR A 209 -5.05 18.52 -23.90
N SER A 210 -4.80 18.68 -22.60
CA SER A 210 -4.42 17.56 -21.73
C SER A 210 -4.83 17.75 -20.27
N VAL A 211 -5.13 16.65 -19.59
CA VAL A 211 -5.33 16.62 -18.13
C VAL A 211 -4.71 15.36 -17.51
N SER A 212 -4.26 15.46 -16.27
CA SER A 212 -3.79 14.32 -15.49
C SER A 212 -4.78 13.98 -14.37
N ASP A 213 -5.16 12.70 -14.25
CA ASP A 213 -6.02 12.19 -13.16
C ASP A 213 -5.23 11.25 -12.25
N GLY A 214 -5.21 11.54 -10.95
CA GLY A 214 -4.34 10.90 -9.96
C GLY A 214 -5.02 9.79 -9.15
N PHE A 215 -4.30 8.68 -8.95
CA PHE A 215 -4.73 7.53 -8.16
C PHE A 215 -3.68 7.17 -7.11
N SER A 216 -4.09 7.10 -5.85
CA SER A 216 -3.19 6.93 -4.70
C SER A 216 -3.48 5.70 -3.85
N SER A 217 -4.67 5.09 -3.95
CA SER A 217 -5.04 3.95 -3.09
C SER A 217 -5.95 2.92 -3.78
N SER A 218 -5.94 1.67 -3.29
CA SER A 218 -6.79 0.58 -3.80
C SER A 218 -8.29 0.80 -3.62
N ALA A 219 -8.71 1.75 -2.78
CA ALA A 219 -10.10 2.19 -2.69
C ALA A 219 -10.60 2.80 -4.01
N GLN A 220 -9.68 3.21 -4.88
CA GLN A 220 -9.93 3.75 -6.22
C GLN A 220 -9.72 2.68 -7.31
N ASN A 221 -9.71 1.39 -6.96
CA ASN A 221 -9.66 0.32 -7.95
C ASN A 221 -10.98 0.21 -8.70
N GLY A 222 -10.89 -0.04 -10.00
CA GLY A 222 -12.05 -0.14 -10.88
C GLY A 222 -11.71 0.19 -12.33
N THR A 223 -12.74 0.13 -13.17
CA THR A 223 -12.65 0.56 -14.56
C THR A 223 -13.28 1.94 -14.69
N TYR A 224 -12.54 2.88 -15.26
CA TYR A 224 -12.97 4.25 -15.51
C TYR A 224 -13.13 4.49 -17.01
N SER A 225 -14.22 5.14 -17.38
CA SER A 225 -14.52 5.57 -18.75
C SER A 225 -14.28 7.06 -18.87
N TYR A 226 -13.36 7.47 -19.74
CA TYR A 226 -13.05 8.88 -20.01
C TYR A 226 -13.58 9.32 -21.36
N THR A 227 -14.10 10.54 -21.45
CA THR A 227 -14.50 11.19 -22.71
C THR A 227 -14.03 12.64 -22.72
N ALA A 228 -13.82 13.21 -23.91
CA ALA A 228 -13.51 14.62 -24.10
C ALA A 228 -14.60 15.28 -24.93
N LYS A 229 -14.99 16.51 -24.59
CA LYS A 229 -15.98 17.32 -25.31
C LYS A 229 -15.37 18.64 -25.72
N ALA A 230 -15.23 18.88 -27.02
CA ALA A 230 -14.71 20.14 -27.57
C ALA A 230 -15.85 21.11 -27.86
N PHE A 231 -15.60 22.40 -27.64
CA PHE A 231 -16.50 23.51 -27.94
C PHE A 231 -15.78 24.54 -28.78
N ASP A 232 -16.45 25.11 -29.78
CA ASP A 232 -15.97 26.28 -30.52
C ASP A 232 -16.43 27.60 -29.86
N GLY A 233 -16.11 28.74 -30.49
CA GLY A 233 -16.53 30.07 -30.04
C GLY A 233 -18.01 30.41 -30.31
N ALA A 234 -18.69 29.65 -31.19
CA ALA A 234 -20.09 29.85 -31.54
C ALA A 234 -21.06 29.01 -30.67
N GLY A 235 -20.52 28.07 -29.90
CA GLY A 235 -21.26 27.16 -29.03
C GLY A 235 -21.55 25.78 -29.63
N ASN A 236 -21.02 25.47 -30.82
CA ASN A 236 -21.10 24.11 -31.37
C ASN A 236 -20.16 23.19 -30.57
N SER A 237 -20.51 21.90 -30.48
CA SER A 237 -19.71 20.94 -29.70
C SER A 237 -19.76 19.53 -30.25
N ALA A 238 -18.71 18.75 -29.96
CA ALA A 238 -18.64 17.32 -30.23
C ALA A 238 -17.98 16.58 -29.08
N THR A 239 -18.35 15.31 -28.88
CA THR A 239 -17.80 14.42 -27.85
C THR A 239 -17.05 13.26 -28.47
N SER A 240 -15.90 12.91 -27.91
CA SER A 240 -15.07 11.78 -28.36
C SER A 240 -15.72 10.43 -28.06
N SER A 241 -15.19 9.36 -28.67
CA SER A 241 -15.36 8.00 -28.13
C SER A 241 -14.73 7.88 -26.74
N ALA A 242 -15.19 6.89 -25.96
CA ALA A 242 -14.69 6.66 -24.61
C ALA A 242 -13.35 5.92 -24.61
N ALA A 243 -12.40 6.41 -23.81
CA ALA A 243 -11.17 5.71 -23.46
C ALA A 243 -11.34 4.99 -22.12
N SER A 244 -11.14 3.68 -22.10
CA SER A 244 -11.26 2.85 -20.88
C SER A 244 -9.91 2.68 -20.20
N VAL A 245 -9.87 2.88 -18.89
CA VAL A 245 -8.67 2.68 -18.07
C VAL A 245 -9.00 1.79 -16.89
N THR A 246 -8.16 0.77 -16.65
CA THR A 246 -8.28 -0.10 -15.47
C THR A 246 -7.28 0.29 -14.39
N VAL A 247 -7.77 0.56 -13.18
CA VAL A 247 -6.95 0.83 -12.00
C VAL A 247 -7.00 -0.40 -11.10
N ALA A 248 -5.84 -1.00 -10.88
CA ALA A 248 -5.64 -2.20 -10.07
C ALA A 248 -4.44 -1.99 -9.14
N LEU A 249 -4.55 -1.01 -8.25
CA LEU A 249 -3.55 -0.73 -7.24
C LEU A 249 -3.52 -1.85 -6.18
N PRO A 250 -2.33 -2.25 -5.70
CA PRO A 250 -2.21 -3.24 -4.64
C PRO A 250 -2.88 -2.71 -3.37
N GLN A 251 -3.78 -3.49 -2.74
CA GLN A 251 -4.25 -3.21 -1.38
C GLN A 251 -3.05 -3.03 -0.46
N ASP A 252 -3.07 -2.07 0.46
CA ASP A 252 -1.98 -1.88 1.41
C ASP A 252 -1.61 -3.17 2.16
N PRO A 253 -0.33 -3.37 2.53
CA PRO A 253 0.00 -4.49 3.39
C PRO A 253 -0.90 -4.38 4.60
N PRO A 254 -1.36 -5.49 5.18
CA PRO A 254 -2.00 -5.43 6.47
C PRO A 254 -1.05 -4.65 7.36
N THR A 255 -1.40 -3.42 7.70
CA THR A 255 -0.71 -2.72 8.77
C THR A 255 -0.84 -3.66 9.96
N PRO A 256 0.24 -3.94 10.72
CA PRO A 256 0.10 -4.59 12.01
C PRO A 256 -1.06 -3.90 12.71
N PRO A 257 -2.06 -4.62 13.24
CA PRO A 257 -3.21 -3.95 13.84
C PRO A 257 -2.66 -2.88 14.78
N GLY A 258 -3.16 -1.65 14.67
CA GLY A 258 -2.71 -0.52 15.49
C GLY A 258 -3.03 -0.68 16.99
N GLY A 259 -3.20 -1.93 17.44
CA GLY A 259 -3.60 -2.36 18.76
C GLY A 259 -3.16 -3.81 19.03
N ARG A 260 -3.65 -4.34 20.14
CA ARG A 260 -3.22 -5.63 20.70
C ARG A 260 -3.60 -6.80 19.80
N MET A 261 -2.74 -7.82 19.77
CA MET A 261 -2.99 -9.05 19.02
C MET A 261 -3.57 -10.15 19.92
N TYR A 262 -4.46 -10.95 19.34
CA TYR A 262 -4.71 -12.32 19.78
C TYR A 262 -4.73 -13.24 18.57
N ILE A 263 -3.81 -14.19 18.58
CA ILE A 263 -3.49 -15.06 17.45
C ILE A 263 -3.92 -16.48 17.78
N GLY A 264 -4.65 -17.11 16.87
CA GLY A 264 -5.07 -18.49 17.02
C GLY A 264 -4.51 -19.35 15.89
N TYR A 265 -3.91 -20.49 16.22
CA TYR A 265 -3.60 -21.50 15.21
C TYR A 265 -4.87 -22.29 14.88
N ALA A 266 -5.29 -22.31 13.62
CA ALA A 266 -6.41 -23.08 13.12
C ALA A 266 -5.86 -24.30 12.39
N SER A 267 -5.73 -25.42 13.11
CA SER A 267 -5.37 -26.71 12.54
C SER A 267 -6.34 -27.14 11.45
N SER A 268 -5.83 -27.69 10.35
CA SER A 268 -6.62 -28.25 9.25
C SER A 268 -6.94 -29.73 9.48
N TRP A 269 -6.12 -30.47 10.23
CA TRP A 269 -6.40 -31.88 10.54
C TRP A 269 -7.58 -32.02 11.51
N ASN A 270 -8.44 -33.02 11.26
CA ASN A 270 -9.65 -33.31 12.06
C ASN A 270 -10.60 -32.09 12.23
N THR A 271 -10.61 -31.20 11.24
CA THR A 271 -11.47 -30.01 11.18
C THR A 271 -12.10 -29.87 9.80
N SER A 272 -13.05 -28.95 9.68
CA SER A 272 -13.79 -28.62 8.47
C SER A 272 -13.44 -27.23 7.96
N ILE A 273 -13.42 -27.05 6.64
CA ILE A 273 -13.35 -25.70 6.04
C ILE A 273 -14.53 -24.82 6.48
N GLU A 274 -15.67 -25.40 6.86
CA GLU A 274 -16.86 -24.71 7.35
C GLU A 274 -16.69 -24.18 8.78
N ASP A 275 -15.67 -24.66 9.50
CA ASP A 275 -15.33 -24.12 10.81
C ASP A 275 -14.71 -22.71 10.70
N LEU A 276 -14.16 -22.36 9.54
CA LEU A 276 -13.43 -21.11 9.30
C LEU A 276 -14.33 -19.95 8.86
N THR A 277 -15.54 -19.87 9.39
CA THR A 277 -16.48 -18.78 9.07
C THR A 277 -16.46 -17.68 10.14
N PRO A 278 -16.82 -16.43 9.79
CA PRO A 278 -16.96 -15.37 10.77
C PRO A 278 -17.96 -15.67 11.92
N ALA A 279 -18.91 -16.57 11.71
CA ALA A 279 -19.85 -16.98 12.74
C ALA A 279 -19.20 -17.90 13.79
N ASN A 280 -18.22 -18.70 13.38
CA ASN A 280 -17.57 -19.70 14.21
C ASN A 280 -16.29 -19.19 14.89
N ILE A 281 -15.67 -18.15 14.32
CA ILE A 281 -14.45 -17.54 14.85
C ILE A 281 -14.80 -16.26 15.62
N PRO A 282 -14.53 -16.15 16.93
CA PRO A 282 -14.67 -14.90 17.65
C PRO A 282 -13.87 -13.74 17.02
N SER A 283 -14.46 -12.54 16.98
CA SER A 283 -13.86 -11.32 16.41
C SER A 283 -12.64 -10.82 17.17
N TYR A 284 -12.44 -11.27 18.41
CA TYR A 284 -11.22 -10.97 19.16
C TYR A 284 -9.99 -11.74 18.64
N TYR A 285 -10.16 -12.75 17.78
CA TYR A 285 -9.04 -13.30 17.02
C TYR A 285 -8.67 -12.31 15.91
N THR A 286 -7.61 -11.55 16.17
CA THR A 286 -7.02 -10.59 15.22
C THR A 286 -6.31 -11.30 14.08
N HIS A 287 -5.74 -12.48 14.34
CA HIS A 287 -5.04 -13.30 13.35
C HIS A 287 -5.44 -14.77 13.53
N LEU A 288 -5.57 -15.48 12.41
CA LEU A 288 -5.66 -16.93 12.38
C LEU A 288 -4.56 -17.51 11.49
N ASN A 289 -3.74 -18.37 12.07
CA ASN A 289 -2.69 -19.11 11.37
C ASN A 289 -3.26 -20.46 10.93
N LEU A 290 -3.51 -20.63 9.63
CA LEU A 290 -4.02 -21.87 9.06
C LEU A 290 -2.89 -22.90 8.94
N SER A 291 -3.01 -23.99 9.71
CA SER A 291 -1.94 -24.97 9.93
C SER A 291 -2.28 -26.37 9.39
N PHE A 292 -1.39 -27.12 8.76
CA PHE A 292 -0.08 -26.71 8.27
C PHE A 292 0.04 -26.92 6.77
N VAL A 293 0.75 -25.99 6.15
CA VAL A 293 1.24 -26.10 4.79
C VAL A 293 2.57 -26.83 4.82
N ARG A 294 2.79 -27.72 3.86
CA ARG A 294 4.07 -28.44 3.72
C ARG A 294 5.17 -27.50 3.19
N PRO A 295 6.39 -27.49 3.78
CA PRO A 295 7.48 -26.61 3.33
C PRO A 295 7.89 -26.76 1.86
N ASN A 296 7.88 -28.00 1.35
CA ASN A 296 8.20 -28.33 -0.04
C ASN A 296 6.95 -28.49 -0.92
N THR A 297 5.94 -27.63 -0.73
CA THR A 297 4.66 -27.74 -1.46
C THR A 297 4.86 -27.88 -2.97
N ALA A 298 4.04 -28.76 -3.56
CA ALA A 298 3.97 -28.96 -5.00
C ALA A 298 2.99 -27.98 -5.67
N TYR A 299 2.46 -27.01 -4.92
CA TYR A 299 1.45 -26.07 -5.41
C TYR A 299 1.91 -25.32 -6.67
N GLN A 300 0.98 -25.16 -7.60
CA GLN A 300 1.16 -24.40 -8.83
C GLN A 300 0.10 -23.30 -8.84
N LYS A 301 0.52 -22.08 -9.15
CA LYS A 301 -0.40 -20.94 -9.23
C LYS A 301 -1.60 -21.23 -10.14
N GLY A 302 -2.80 -20.96 -9.64
CA GLY A 302 -4.07 -21.21 -10.32
C GLY A 302 -4.57 -22.66 -10.27
N SER A 303 -3.87 -23.58 -9.60
CA SER A 303 -4.32 -24.97 -9.51
C SER A 303 -5.46 -25.17 -8.51
N PHE A 304 -5.53 -24.34 -7.45
CA PHE A 304 -6.47 -24.47 -6.34
C PHE A 304 -6.44 -25.84 -5.63
N ALA A 305 -5.35 -26.59 -5.80
CA ALA A 305 -5.10 -27.86 -5.13
C ALA A 305 -4.52 -27.62 -3.74
N PHE A 306 -5.40 -27.33 -2.79
CA PHE A 306 -5.05 -27.01 -1.40
C PHE A 306 -4.95 -28.25 -0.49
N ASP A 307 -5.19 -29.42 -1.05
CA ASP A 307 -5.21 -30.70 -0.37
C ASP A 307 -3.86 -31.13 0.25
N GLN A 308 -3.94 -32.18 1.07
CA GLN A 308 -2.83 -32.74 1.84
C GLN A 308 -1.63 -33.15 0.97
N GLU A 309 -1.86 -33.66 -0.24
CA GLU A 309 -0.77 -34.09 -1.12
C GLU A 309 -0.05 -32.92 -1.77
N VAL A 310 -0.77 -31.85 -2.14
CA VAL A 310 -0.17 -30.72 -2.84
C VAL A 310 0.29 -29.62 -1.88
N ALA A 311 -0.63 -29.07 -1.08
CA ALA A 311 -0.37 -27.95 -0.19
C ALA A 311 -0.15 -28.38 1.27
N GLY A 312 -0.66 -29.53 1.69
CA GLY A 312 -0.50 -30.06 3.04
C GLY A 312 -1.72 -29.89 3.95
N LEU A 313 -2.79 -29.19 3.52
CA LEU A 313 -3.96 -28.99 4.36
C LEU A 313 -4.85 -30.23 4.43
N GLU A 314 -5.29 -30.59 5.64
CA GLU A 314 -5.88 -31.90 5.95
C GLU A 314 -7.37 -31.85 6.34
N PHE A 315 -8.10 -30.84 5.87
CA PHE A 315 -9.51 -30.70 6.19
C PHE A 315 -10.33 -31.92 5.77
N PHE A 316 -11.31 -32.25 6.59
CA PHE A 316 -12.10 -33.46 6.44
C PHE A 316 -12.93 -33.48 5.16
N GLU A 317 -13.29 -32.32 4.59
CA GLU A 317 -14.06 -32.23 3.33
C GLU A 317 -13.39 -32.98 2.18
N GLY A 318 -12.05 -33.05 2.18
CA GLY A 318 -11.32 -33.77 1.15
C GLY A 318 -11.31 -35.29 1.34
N ALA A 319 -11.84 -35.80 2.44
CA ALA A 319 -11.72 -37.20 2.80
C ALA A 319 -12.79 -38.08 2.17
N THR A 320 -12.39 -39.24 1.65
CA THR A 320 -13.32 -40.35 1.40
C THR A 320 -13.56 -41.20 2.65
N THR A 321 -12.61 -41.20 3.59
CA THR A 321 -12.66 -41.86 4.91
C THR A 321 -11.84 -41.06 5.92
N ASN A 322 -12.03 -41.29 7.22
CA ASN A 322 -11.37 -40.52 8.28
C ASN A 322 -9.83 -40.54 8.19
N THR A 323 -9.24 -41.61 7.65
CA THR A 323 -7.78 -41.77 7.47
C THR A 323 -7.33 -41.67 6.00
N GLY A 324 -8.25 -41.43 5.08
CA GLY A 324 -7.95 -41.32 3.65
C GLY A 324 -7.28 -40.00 3.30
N GLN A 325 -6.54 -40.01 2.18
CA GLN A 325 -5.95 -38.80 1.62
C GLN A 325 -7.03 -37.75 1.36
N LYS A 326 -6.82 -36.53 1.87
CA LYS A 326 -7.80 -35.45 1.80
C LYS A 326 -7.63 -34.71 0.48
N LYS A 327 -8.48 -34.93 -0.54
CA LYS A 327 -8.46 -34.26 -1.85
C LYS A 327 -9.66 -33.33 -2.03
N PHE A 328 -9.41 -32.07 -2.36
CA PHE A 328 -10.46 -31.07 -2.49
C PHE A 328 -11.10 -31.10 -3.88
N THR A 329 -12.42 -30.96 -3.92
CA THR A 329 -13.12 -30.56 -5.14
C THR A 329 -12.93 -29.07 -5.41
N PRO A 330 -13.07 -28.60 -6.67
CA PRO A 330 -12.98 -27.17 -6.97
C PRO A 330 -13.94 -26.30 -6.14
N ALA A 331 -15.14 -26.81 -5.84
CA ALA A 331 -16.12 -26.12 -5.00
C ALA A 331 -15.65 -25.97 -3.54
N GLN A 332 -15.01 -26.99 -2.98
CA GLN A 332 -14.43 -26.94 -1.63
C GLN A 332 -13.24 -25.97 -1.57
N SER A 333 -12.36 -25.99 -2.57
CA SER A 333 -11.27 -25.00 -2.67
C SER A 333 -11.81 -23.57 -2.74
N GLN A 334 -12.87 -23.34 -3.52
CA GLN A 334 -13.51 -22.03 -3.60
C GLN A 334 -14.18 -21.63 -2.28
N THR A 335 -14.74 -22.59 -1.55
CA THR A 335 -15.36 -22.37 -0.23
C THR A 335 -14.31 -21.94 0.79
N LEU A 336 -13.15 -22.60 0.84
CA LEU A 336 -12.04 -22.18 1.69
C LEU A 336 -11.59 -20.74 1.38
N ILE A 337 -11.42 -20.39 0.10
CA ILE A 337 -11.08 -19.01 -0.33
C ILE A 337 -12.14 -18.01 0.14
N ASN A 338 -13.43 -18.36 0.02
CA ASN A 338 -14.52 -17.48 0.43
C ASN A 338 -14.56 -17.28 1.95
N ASN A 339 -14.31 -18.34 2.73
CA ASN A 339 -14.24 -18.29 4.19
C ASN A 339 -13.07 -17.41 4.67
N ILE A 340 -11.89 -17.57 4.06
CA ILE A 340 -10.73 -16.69 4.28
C ILE A 340 -11.09 -15.24 3.95
N ARG A 341 -11.68 -14.97 2.77
CA ARG A 341 -12.10 -13.63 2.37
C ARG A 341 -13.09 -13.02 3.37
N ALA A 342 -14.04 -13.81 3.88
CA ALA A 342 -15.05 -13.34 4.83
C ALA A 342 -14.43 -12.95 6.18
N LEU A 343 -13.47 -13.74 6.69
CA LEU A 343 -12.71 -13.40 7.90
C LEU A 343 -11.89 -12.12 7.71
N ARG A 344 -11.20 -11.99 6.58
CA ARG A 344 -10.42 -10.80 6.23
C ARG A 344 -11.28 -9.56 6.08
N THR A 345 -12.45 -9.68 5.47
CA THR A 345 -13.43 -8.58 5.34
C THR A 345 -13.92 -8.10 6.70
N ARG A 346 -14.02 -8.99 7.70
CA ARG A 346 -14.34 -8.63 9.08
C ARG A 346 -13.16 -7.94 9.81
N GLY A 347 -11.94 -8.05 9.29
CA GLY A 347 -10.72 -7.53 9.91
C GLY A 347 -9.89 -8.57 10.67
N THR A 348 -10.21 -9.86 10.55
CA THR A 348 -9.34 -10.94 11.04
C THR A 348 -8.33 -11.28 9.96
N GLN A 349 -7.04 -11.10 10.22
CA GLN A 349 -6.00 -11.53 9.29
C GLN A 349 -5.92 -13.05 9.24
N VAL A 350 -5.70 -13.62 8.05
CA VAL A 350 -5.52 -15.06 7.87
C VAL A 350 -4.16 -15.33 7.26
N TRP A 351 -3.38 -16.16 7.94
CA TRP A 351 -1.99 -16.45 7.60
C TRP A 351 -1.84 -17.93 7.26
N LEU A 352 -0.96 -18.25 6.31
CA LEU A 352 -0.61 -19.65 6.06
C LEU A 352 0.56 -20.04 6.94
N SER A 353 0.36 -21.00 7.85
CA SER A 353 1.45 -21.53 8.67
C SER A 353 2.10 -22.71 7.97
N VAL A 354 3.37 -22.56 7.63
CA VAL A 354 4.18 -23.54 6.90
C VAL A 354 5.06 -24.26 7.91
N GLY A 355 4.91 -25.59 8.01
CA GLY A 355 5.73 -26.41 8.90
C GLY A 355 4.97 -27.06 10.06
N GLY A 356 5.37 -26.73 11.28
CA GLY A 356 4.99 -27.45 12.49
C GLY A 356 5.88 -28.65 12.76
N TRP A 357 5.75 -29.21 13.96
CA TRP A 357 6.58 -30.32 14.47
C TRP A 357 6.77 -31.47 13.48
N SER A 358 5.67 -31.99 12.89
CA SER A 358 5.71 -33.14 11.98
C SER A 358 6.55 -32.92 10.72
N TYR A 359 6.46 -31.75 10.09
CA TYR A 359 7.30 -31.43 8.92
C TYR A 359 8.74 -31.09 9.32
N SER A 360 8.95 -30.67 10.57
CA SER A 360 10.27 -30.33 11.08
C SER A 360 11.11 -31.54 11.48
N GLN A 361 10.48 -32.71 11.68
CA GLN A 361 11.18 -33.99 11.86
C GLN A 361 11.47 -34.71 10.54
N GLY A 362 10.92 -34.25 9.42
CA GLY A 362 11.14 -34.83 8.09
C GLY A 362 12.14 -34.03 7.23
N THR A 363 12.21 -34.36 5.94
CA THR A 363 13.13 -33.73 4.97
C THR A 363 12.49 -32.57 4.19
N GLN A 364 11.26 -32.19 4.51
CA GLN A 364 10.48 -31.23 3.72
C GLN A 364 11.14 -29.84 3.68
N TRP A 365 11.80 -29.42 4.76
CA TRP A 365 12.50 -28.14 4.82
C TRP A 365 13.74 -28.07 3.93
N GLU A 366 14.41 -29.20 3.65
CA GLU A 366 15.59 -29.25 2.75
C GLU A 366 15.25 -28.79 1.33
N SER A 367 13.99 -28.90 0.93
CA SER A 367 13.47 -28.50 -0.38
C SER A 367 12.40 -27.40 -0.27
N PHE A 368 12.51 -26.53 0.74
CA PHE A 368 11.62 -25.38 0.90
C PHE A 368 11.54 -24.53 -0.39
N ASN A 369 10.32 -24.15 -0.79
CA ASN A 369 10.10 -23.41 -2.03
C ASN A 369 9.29 -22.13 -1.80
N ALA A 370 10.00 -21.01 -1.63
CA ALA A 370 9.38 -19.69 -1.42
C ALA A 370 8.38 -19.29 -2.51
N ALA A 371 8.70 -19.55 -3.79
CA ALA A 371 7.84 -19.18 -4.92
C ALA A 371 6.48 -19.86 -4.85
N ARG A 372 6.46 -21.17 -4.55
CA ARG A 372 5.21 -21.96 -4.47
C ARG A 372 4.42 -21.67 -3.21
N VAL A 373 5.08 -21.44 -2.09
CA VAL A 373 4.42 -20.99 -0.85
C VAL A 373 3.75 -19.63 -1.06
N VAL A 374 4.44 -18.70 -1.75
CA VAL A 374 3.85 -17.39 -2.11
C VAL A 374 2.70 -17.55 -3.09
N ASP A 375 2.80 -18.42 -4.10
CA ASP A 375 1.69 -18.69 -5.03
C ASP A 375 0.45 -19.23 -4.30
N LEU A 376 0.66 -20.16 -3.36
CA LEU A 376 -0.40 -20.71 -2.52
C LEU A 376 -1.05 -19.63 -1.64
N ALA A 377 -0.24 -18.78 -0.98
CA ALA A 377 -0.73 -17.67 -0.17
C ALA A 377 -1.56 -16.67 -0.98
N GLN A 378 -1.13 -16.35 -2.20
CA GLN A 378 -1.88 -15.46 -3.10
C GLN A 378 -3.23 -16.05 -3.50
N ASP A 379 -3.26 -17.32 -3.91
CA ASP A 379 -4.49 -17.95 -4.42
C ASP A 379 -5.50 -18.27 -3.31
N LEU A 380 -5.03 -18.58 -2.09
CA LEU A 380 -5.89 -18.66 -0.90
C LEU A 380 -6.39 -17.29 -0.45
N GLY A 381 -5.68 -16.22 -0.82
CA GLY A 381 -5.98 -14.85 -0.40
C GLY A 381 -5.57 -14.56 1.04
N ALA A 382 -4.46 -15.15 1.50
CA ALA A 382 -3.90 -14.91 2.82
C ALA A 382 -3.26 -13.52 2.95
N ASP A 383 -3.13 -13.03 4.18
CA ASP A 383 -2.46 -11.79 4.56
C ASP A 383 -0.94 -11.95 4.72
N GLY A 384 -0.49 -13.16 5.02
CA GLY A 384 0.92 -13.46 5.19
C GLY A 384 1.22 -14.94 5.35
N ILE A 385 2.50 -15.21 5.56
CA ILE A 385 3.07 -16.54 5.70
C ILE A 385 3.76 -16.62 7.04
N ASP A 386 3.33 -17.56 7.87
CA ASP A 386 3.93 -17.90 9.14
C ASP A 386 4.87 -19.10 8.94
N ILE A 387 6.12 -18.95 9.39
CA ILE A 387 7.14 -19.98 9.30
C ILE A 387 7.25 -20.66 10.65
N ASP A 388 6.61 -21.82 10.74
CA ASP A 388 6.63 -22.68 11.92
C ASP A 388 7.76 -23.71 11.78
N TRP A 389 8.99 -23.20 11.77
CA TRP A 389 10.20 -23.99 11.64
C TRP A 389 10.64 -24.50 13.02
N GLU A 390 10.24 -25.73 13.32
CA GLU A 390 10.54 -26.41 14.59
C GLU A 390 11.69 -27.41 14.44
N SER A 391 12.74 -27.03 13.70
CA SER A 391 13.83 -27.97 13.41
C SER A 391 14.64 -28.30 14.66
N SER A 392 14.69 -29.59 15.00
CA SER A 392 15.51 -30.12 16.09
C SER A 392 16.99 -30.25 15.66
N GLY A 393 17.89 -30.33 16.64
CA GLY A 393 19.31 -30.62 16.40
C GLY A 393 20.17 -29.44 15.91
N SER A 394 19.71 -28.20 16.10
CA SER A 394 20.58 -27.02 15.95
C SER A 394 21.54 -26.92 17.13
N SER A 395 22.83 -26.74 16.87
CA SER A 395 23.89 -26.63 17.89
C SER A 395 24.49 -25.23 17.86
N CYS A 396 24.45 -24.53 18.98
CA CYS A 396 24.94 -23.15 19.11
C CYS A 396 26.25 -23.09 19.90
N ASN A 397 27.19 -22.24 19.47
CA ASN A 397 28.56 -22.19 20.01
C ASN A 397 28.70 -21.52 21.39
N LYS A 398 27.61 -20.97 21.96
CA LYS A 398 27.53 -20.30 23.27
C LYS A 398 28.58 -19.18 23.49
N LEU A 399 29.11 -18.62 22.39
CA LEU A 399 30.05 -17.50 22.46
C LEU A 399 29.34 -16.16 22.71
N GLU A 400 30.15 -15.10 22.85
CA GLU A 400 29.66 -13.72 22.99
C GLU A 400 28.75 -13.33 21.83
N ALA A 401 27.82 -12.41 22.08
CA ALA A 401 26.83 -11.93 21.11
C ALA A 401 27.36 -11.51 19.72
N ALA A 402 28.64 -11.14 19.61
CA ALA A 402 29.30 -10.78 18.35
C ALA A 402 29.80 -12.00 17.55
N GLN A 403 30.03 -13.14 18.21
CA GLN A 403 30.56 -14.37 17.64
C GLN A 403 29.56 -15.54 17.73
N PHE A 404 28.40 -15.30 18.34
CA PHE A 404 27.35 -16.29 18.49
C PHE A 404 26.85 -16.78 17.12
N SER A 405 26.75 -18.09 16.97
CA SER A 405 26.13 -18.73 15.82
C SER A 405 25.61 -20.12 16.17
N CYS A 406 24.63 -20.58 15.39
CA CYS A 406 24.09 -21.93 15.43
C CYS A 406 24.27 -22.64 14.09
N SER A 407 24.39 -23.97 14.11
CA SER A 407 24.61 -24.79 12.91
C SER A 407 23.53 -24.64 11.83
N LYS A 408 22.29 -24.30 12.23
CA LYS A 408 21.15 -24.12 11.32
C LYS A 408 20.75 -22.66 11.07
N ASP A 409 21.54 -21.68 11.52
CA ASP A 409 21.24 -20.26 11.28
C ASP A 409 21.04 -19.95 9.79
N GLY A 410 21.87 -20.54 8.93
CA GLY A 410 21.79 -20.35 7.47
C GLY A 410 20.52 -20.89 6.84
N GLU A 411 19.93 -21.96 7.39
CA GLU A 411 18.71 -22.59 6.87
C GLU A 411 17.51 -21.64 7.06
N ILE A 412 17.23 -21.25 8.30
CA ILE A 412 16.11 -20.35 8.60
C ILE A 412 16.33 -18.95 8.01
N ALA A 413 17.57 -18.42 8.03
CA ALA A 413 17.88 -17.16 7.37
C ALA A 413 17.62 -17.21 5.85
N GLY A 414 17.94 -18.34 5.21
CA GLY A 414 17.67 -18.60 3.81
C GLY A 414 16.17 -18.68 3.49
N ILE A 415 15.38 -19.36 4.34
CA ILE A 415 13.92 -19.43 4.24
C ILE A 415 13.30 -18.02 4.28
N ILE A 416 13.60 -17.24 5.32
CA ILE A 416 13.05 -15.88 5.49
C ILE A 416 13.51 -14.96 4.36
N THR A 417 14.78 -15.02 3.96
CA THR A 417 15.30 -14.17 2.89
C THR A 417 14.72 -14.52 1.52
N SER A 418 14.55 -15.80 1.21
CA SER A 418 13.96 -16.24 -0.06
C SER A 418 12.48 -15.88 -0.17
N LEU A 419 11.71 -16.02 0.91
CA LEU A 419 10.32 -15.54 0.99
C LEU A 419 10.23 -14.04 0.76
N ASP A 420 10.99 -13.28 1.53
CA ASP A 420 10.94 -11.83 1.46
C ASP A 420 11.33 -11.32 0.06
N ASN A 421 12.42 -11.85 -0.52
CA ASN A 421 12.83 -11.50 -1.89
C ASN A 421 11.76 -11.87 -2.93
N THR A 422 11.10 -13.02 -2.77
CA THR A 422 10.00 -13.44 -3.65
C THR A 422 8.80 -12.50 -3.53
N ILE A 423 8.41 -12.12 -2.31
CA ILE A 423 7.30 -11.19 -2.04
C ILE A 423 7.62 -9.82 -2.64
N ARG A 424 8.79 -9.25 -2.31
CA ARG A 424 9.22 -7.93 -2.79
C ARG A 424 9.38 -7.87 -4.31
N SER A 425 10.04 -8.86 -4.92
CA SER A 425 10.25 -8.87 -6.38
C SER A 425 8.95 -8.93 -7.17
N ARG A 426 7.89 -9.50 -6.58
CA ARG A 426 6.54 -9.59 -7.18
C ARG A 426 5.64 -8.40 -6.80
N GLY A 427 6.15 -7.41 -6.06
CA GLY A 427 5.37 -6.26 -5.58
C GLY A 427 4.21 -6.65 -4.65
N LEU A 428 4.32 -7.78 -3.97
CA LEU A 428 3.29 -8.31 -3.09
C LEU A 428 3.38 -7.71 -1.71
N LYS A 429 2.24 -7.67 -1.02
CA LYS A 429 2.10 -7.09 0.31
C LYS A 429 1.69 -8.16 1.32
N LEU A 430 2.38 -9.30 1.25
CA LEU A 430 2.27 -10.40 2.21
C LEU A 430 3.23 -10.17 3.37
N GLY A 431 2.76 -10.38 4.60
CA GLY A 431 3.64 -10.37 5.77
C GLY A 431 4.38 -11.70 5.95
N ILE A 432 5.46 -11.67 6.72
CA ILE A 432 6.19 -12.87 7.17
C ILE A 432 6.16 -12.90 8.70
N SER A 433 5.76 -14.01 9.29
CA SER A 433 5.94 -14.27 10.72
C SER A 433 6.72 -15.54 10.94
N ILE A 434 7.18 -15.74 12.17
CA ILE A 434 7.82 -16.98 12.60
C ILE A 434 7.18 -17.47 13.88
N ALA A 435 7.11 -18.79 14.04
CA ALA A 435 6.99 -19.39 15.35
C ALA A 435 8.37 -19.35 16.03
N GLY A 436 8.47 -18.59 17.12
CA GLY A 436 9.70 -18.46 17.89
C GLY A 436 9.77 -19.56 18.95
N TRP A 437 10.85 -20.33 18.98
CA TRP A 437 11.14 -21.28 20.08
C TRP A 437 11.08 -20.58 21.44
N SER A 438 10.48 -21.23 22.44
CA SER A 438 10.41 -20.77 23.84
C SER A 438 11.73 -20.17 24.34
N THR A 439 12.81 -20.96 24.26
CA THR A 439 14.18 -20.59 24.65
C THR A 439 15.04 -20.08 23.48
N GLY A 440 14.43 -19.79 22.33
CA GLY A 440 15.14 -19.52 21.08
C GLY A 440 16.02 -18.28 21.08
N ALA A 441 15.77 -17.31 21.97
CA ALA A 441 16.58 -16.11 22.12
C ALA A 441 17.44 -16.10 23.41
N TYR A 442 17.49 -17.22 24.13
CA TYR A 442 18.31 -17.39 25.35
C TYR A 442 19.77 -17.77 25.06
N TYR A 443 20.58 -17.75 26.11
CA TYR A 443 21.90 -18.36 26.22
C TYR A 443 22.94 -17.83 25.23
N VAL A 444 22.89 -16.52 25.02
CA VAL A 444 23.93 -15.80 24.28
C VAL A 444 24.80 -15.05 25.28
N LYS A 445 26.08 -15.40 25.32
CA LYS A 445 27.03 -14.83 26.27
C LYS A 445 27.16 -13.31 26.07
N GLY A 446 27.27 -12.58 27.18
CA GLY A 446 27.33 -11.11 27.18
C GLY A 446 25.97 -10.43 27.04
N THR A 447 24.87 -11.18 26.97
CA THR A 447 23.50 -10.64 27.06
C THR A 447 22.95 -10.79 28.48
N PRO A 448 21.87 -10.06 28.84
CA PRO A 448 21.16 -10.31 30.10
C PRO A 448 20.63 -11.75 30.23
N PHE A 449 20.52 -12.47 29.11
CA PHE A 449 19.90 -13.79 29.02
C PHE A 449 20.93 -14.91 28.76
N GLU A 450 22.19 -14.72 29.16
CA GLU A 450 23.22 -15.73 28.99
C GLU A 450 23.01 -16.97 29.88
N GLU A 451 23.64 -18.08 29.49
CA GLU A 451 23.62 -19.32 30.26
C GLU A 451 24.24 -19.13 31.65
N GLY A 452 23.50 -19.53 32.70
CA GLY A 452 23.87 -19.31 34.10
C GLY A 452 23.31 -18.02 34.72
N LYS A 453 22.86 -17.05 33.90
CA LYS A 453 21.98 -15.94 34.35
C LYS A 453 20.52 -16.28 34.16
N VAL A 454 20.21 -16.97 33.07
CA VAL A 454 18.91 -17.59 32.78
C VAL A 454 19.02 -19.10 33.05
N GLN A 455 17.94 -19.70 33.54
CA GLN A 455 17.92 -21.07 34.09
C GLN A 455 18.35 -22.14 33.05
N TRP A 456 18.79 -23.31 33.52
CA TRP A 456 19.65 -24.29 32.82
C TRP A 456 19.28 -24.70 31.37
N GLY A 457 20.33 -24.93 30.56
CA GLY A 457 20.34 -24.99 29.10
C GLY A 457 19.37 -25.95 28.39
N SER A 458 18.37 -25.36 27.73
CA SER A 458 17.56 -26.02 26.69
C SER A 458 18.37 -26.31 25.41
N PRO A 459 18.12 -27.45 24.72
CA PRO A 459 18.73 -27.76 23.42
C PRO A 459 18.28 -26.80 22.31
N PHE A 460 17.16 -26.08 22.49
CA PHE A 460 16.68 -25.05 21.57
C PHE A 460 17.18 -23.64 21.95
N GLY A 461 18.10 -23.60 22.90
CA GLY A 461 18.67 -22.40 23.46
C GLY A 461 19.49 -21.56 22.50
N GLY A 462 18.95 -20.41 22.09
CA GLY A 462 19.62 -19.44 21.21
C GLY A 462 19.42 -19.69 19.70
N THR A 463 18.66 -20.72 19.33
CA THR A 463 18.45 -21.15 17.93
C THR A 463 17.73 -20.13 17.04
N MET A 464 17.08 -19.14 17.65
CA MET A 464 16.38 -18.05 16.97
C MET A 464 17.08 -16.70 17.14
N TYR A 465 18.16 -16.62 17.92
CA TYR A 465 18.81 -15.35 18.23
C TYR A 465 19.36 -14.67 16.97
N SER A 466 20.19 -15.38 16.18
CA SER A 466 20.82 -14.82 14.99
C SER A 466 19.79 -14.41 13.94
N VAL A 467 18.78 -15.25 13.67
CA VAL A 467 17.77 -14.96 12.65
C VAL A 467 16.89 -13.78 13.04
N VAL A 468 16.43 -13.69 14.29
CA VAL A 468 15.60 -12.59 14.75
C VAL A 468 16.39 -11.29 14.77
N LYS A 469 17.62 -11.32 15.28
CA LYS A 469 18.50 -10.14 15.35
C LYS A 469 18.83 -9.59 13.97
N ASN A 470 19.17 -10.48 13.02
CA ASN A 470 19.71 -10.06 11.71
C ASN A 470 18.63 -9.93 10.62
N HIS A 471 17.46 -10.55 10.80
CA HIS A 471 16.38 -10.57 9.83
C HIS A 471 15.03 -10.14 10.40
N GLY A 472 14.95 -9.69 11.65
CA GLY A 472 13.72 -9.21 12.26
C GLY A 472 13.05 -8.05 11.50
N SER A 473 13.80 -7.20 10.80
CA SER A 473 13.21 -6.15 9.95
C SER A 473 12.35 -6.68 8.79
N LYS A 474 12.46 -7.97 8.47
CA LYS A 474 11.67 -8.67 7.44
C LYS A 474 10.40 -9.30 8.03
N LEU A 475 10.30 -9.36 9.36
CA LEU A 475 9.19 -9.99 10.05
C LEU A 475 8.12 -8.96 10.38
N HIS A 476 6.87 -9.33 10.12
CA HIS A 476 5.69 -8.60 10.56
C HIS A 476 5.45 -8.80 12.05
N HIS A 477 5.57 -10.04 12.55
CA HIS A 477 5.40 -10.37 13.96
C HIS A 477 6.10 -11.70 14.30
N ILE A 478 6.26 -11.97 15.60
CA ILE A 478 6.74 -13.25 16.13
C ILE A 478 5.62 -13.89 16.95
N ASN A 479 5.32 -15.15 16.62
CA ASN A 479 4.46 -16.04 17.42
C ASN A 479 5.38 -16.78 18.40
N LEU A 480 5.62 -16.21 19.58
CA LEU A 480 6.51 -16.82 20.56
C LEU A 480 5.80 -18.01 21.20
N MET A 481 6.32 -19.20 20.98
CA MET A 481 5.85 -20.44 21.61
C MET A 481 6.33 -20.45 23.07
N SER A 482 5.81 -19.56 23.91
CA SER A 482 6.20 -19.43 25.32
C SER A 482 5.56 -20.50 26.20
N TYR A 483 5.72 -21.75 25.77
CA TYR A 483 5.29 -23.00 26.38
C TYR A 483 6.31 -24.09 26.00
N ASP A 484 6.24 -25.27 26.60
CA ASP A 484 7.15 -26.40 26.32
C ASP A 484 8.66 -26.08 26.43
N GLY A 485 9.02 -25.07 27.22
CA GLY A 485 10.42 -24.66 27.42
C GLY A 485 11.20 -25.50 28.44
N GLY A 486 10.56 -26.48 29.09
CA GLY A 486 11.15 -27.32 30.12
C GLY A 486 10.98 -26.78 31.54
N GLU A 487 11.60 -27.48 32.51
CA GLU A 487 11.28 -27.36 33.96
C GLU A 487 11.43 -25.97 34.57
N TYR A 488 12.24 -25.15 33.90
CA TYR A 488 12.84 -23.94 34.43
C TYR A 488 12.57 -22.74 33.51
N TYR A 489 11.72 -22.91 32.49
CA TYR A 489 11.45 -21.86 31.50
C TYR A 489 10.42 -20.85 32.00
N ASP A 490 10.80 -19.58 32.18
CA ASP A 490 9.84 -18.50 32.42
C ASP A 490 9.40 -17.83 31.10
N PRO A 491 8.09 -17.83 30.76
CA PRO A 491 7.55 -17.15 29.58
C PRO A 491 7.89 -15.65 29.48
N ARG A 492 8.02 -14.95 30.61
CA ARG A 492 8.35 -13.51 30.63
C ARG A 492 9.77 -13.28 30.17
N GLU A 493 10.72 -14.07 30.68
CA GLU A 493 12.10 -14.06 30.23
C GLU A 493 12.16 -14.38 28.72
N GLY A 494 11.30 -15.29 28.26
CA GLY A 494 11.15 -15.66 26.86
C GLY A 494 10.84 -14.43 26.03
N TYR A 495 9.76 -13.74 26.40
CA TYR A 495 9.37 -12.50 25.77
C TYR A 495 10.45 -11.41 25.84
N GLU A 496 11.07 -11.20 27.02
CA GLU A 496 12.08 -10.17 27.22
C GLU A 496 13.34 -10.42 26.37
N SER A 497 13.76 -11.67 26.23
CA SER A 497 14.90 -12.06 25.41
C SER A 497 14.68 -11.79 23.93
N TYR A 498 13.50 -12.12 23.39
CA TYR A 498 13.12 -11.77 22.03
C TYR A 498 13.00 -10.25 21.87
N ARG A 499 12.35 -9.57 22.83
CA ARG A 499 12.18 -8.11 22.82
C ARG A 499 13.51 -7.35 22.82
N ALA A 500 14.55 -7.89 23.46
CA ALA A 500 15.88 -7.29 23.47
C ALA A 500 16.55 -7.24 22.09
N ILE A 501 16.15 -8.12 21.16
CA ILE A 501 16.72 -8.22 19.80
C ILE A 501 15.73 -7.92 18.69
N TYR A 502 14.45 -7.76 19.01
CA TYR A 502 13.37 -7.56 18.04
C TYR A 502 12.52 -6.34 18.37
N SER A 503 12.36 -5.45 17.39
CA SER A 503 11.58 -4.23 17.54
C SER A 503 10.11 -4.38 17.17
N GLY A 504 9.73 -5.40 16.41
CA GLY A 504 8.35 -5.61 15.95
C GLY A 504 7.40 -6.23 16.99
N PRO A 505 6.14 -6.46 16.61
CA PRO A 505 5.11 -7.11 17.44
C PRO A 505 5.44 -8.55 17.86
N ILE A 506 5.23 -8.90 19.12
CA ILE A 506 5.36 -10.26 19.65
C ILE A 506 4.02 -10.72 20.23
N ALA A 507 3.57 -11.91 19.86
CA ALA A 507 2.45 -12.60 20.50
C ALA A 507 2.99 -13.71 21.41
N MET A 508 2.77 -13.62 22.72
CA MET A 508 3.16 -14.67 23.68
C MET A 508 2.16 -15.82 23.70
N GLY A 509 2.65 -17.04 23.51
CA GLY A 509 1.88 -18.27 23.57
C GLY A 509 1.29 -18.58 24.94
N LEU A 510 0.06 -19.07 24.94
CA LEU A 510 -0.67 -19.62 26.08
C LEU A 510 -0.82 -21.12 25.93
N GLU A 511 -0.40 -21.85 26.97
CA GLU A 511 -0.57 -23.29 27.07
C GLU A 511 -1.95 -23.64 27.65
N ILE A 512 -2.97 -23.65 26.80
CA ILE A 512 -4.34 -23.94 27.21
C ILE A 512 -4.59 -25.44 27.18
N ALA A 513 -5.20 -26.01 28.22
CA ALA A 513 -5.53 -27.43 28.27
C ALA A 513 -6.72 -27.78 27.35
N PRO A 514 -6.86 -29.05 26.92
CA PRO A 514 -5.95 -30.17 27.18
C PRO A 514 -4.81 -30.28 26.16
N GLU A 515 -3.64 -30.70 26.65
CA GLU A 515 -2.49 -31.09 25.84
C GLU A 515 -2.43 -32.62 25.69
N GLY A 516 -2.00 -33.09 24.51
CA GLY A 516 -1.74 -34.52 24.27
C GLY A 516 -0.45 -35.02 24.95
N ALA A 517 0.44 -34.11 25.36
CA ALA A 517 1.69 -34.40 26.04
C ALA A 517 1.92 -33.43 27.21
N GLY A 518 1.86 -33.92 28.45
CA GLY A 518 2.63 -33.42 29.61
C GLY A 518 2.55 -31.93 30.03
N GLY A 519 1.57 -31.16 29.58
CA GLY A 519 1.54 -29.70 29.72
C GLY A 519 0.95 -29.12 31.01
N ALA A 520 1.31 -27.87 31.30
CA ALA A 520 0.78 -27.11 32.44
C ALA A 520 -0.67 -26.74 32.20
N THR A 521 -1.55 -27.11 33.14
CA THR A 521 -2.95 -26.70 33.06
C THR A 521 -3.12 -25.27 33.57
N LEU A 522 -3.10 -24.29 32.66
CA LEU A 522 -3.34 -22.89 33.01
C LEU A 522 -4.73 -22.71 33.62
N ARG A 523 -4.79 -22.11 34.81
CA ARG A 523 -6.04 -21.59 35.37
C ARG A 523 -6.42 -20.30 34.65
N LEU A 524 -7.70 -19.96 34.70
CA LEU A 524 -8.21 -18.73 34.09
C LEU A 524 -7.82 -17.48 34.89
N ASN A 525 -8.09 -17.50 36.20
CA ASN A 525 -7.94 -16.35 37.07
C ASN A 525 -6.70 -16.48 37.95
N ALA A 526 -6.14 -15.34 38.33
CA ALA A 526 -5.08 -15.29 39.31
C ALA A 526 -5.63 -15.46 40.74
N ASP A 527 -4.88 -16.17 41.60
CA ASP A 527 -5.23 -16.25 43.02
C ASP A 527 -5.08 -14.87 43.70
N PRO A 528 -5.88 -14.54 44.73
CA PRO A 528 -5.75 -13.26 45.44
C PRO A 528 -4.31 -12.99 45.92
N GLY A 529 -3.83 -11.76 45.71
CA GLY A 529 -2.46 -11.36 46.06
C GLY A 529 -1.39 -11.78 45.05
N THR A 530 -1.77 -12.33 43.89
CA THR A 530 -0.85 -12.58 42.78
C THR A 530 -0.30 -11.26 42.23
N VAL A 531 1.02 -11.19 42.11
CA VAL A 531 1.73 -10.08 41.46
C VAL A 531 2.03 -10.50 40.02
N TYR A 532 1.61 -9.68 39.06
CA TYR A 532 1.64 -10.08 37.64
C TYR A 532 3.07 -10.16 37.05
N ASP A 533 4.05 -9.52 37.69
CA ASP A 533 5.45 -9.52 37.28
C ASP A 533 6.39 -10.16 38.32
N ALA A 534 5.84 -10.94 39.26
CA ALA A 534 6.65 -11.83 40.10
C ALA A 534 7.15 -13.05 39.31
N GLU A 535 8.19 -13.72 39.82
CA GLU A 535 8.73 -14.96 39.24
C GLU A 535 7.62 -15.99 39.03
N MET A 536 7.44 -16.43 37.76
CA MET A 536 6.27 -17.21 37.37
C MET A 536 6.45 -18.72 37.57
N LEU A 537 7.68 -19.23 37.79
CA LEU A 537 7.94 -20.67 37.99
C LEU A 537 9.07 -20.96 39.00
N THR A 538 8.96 -22.10 39.70
CA THR A 538 9.85 -22.51 40.82
C THR A 538 10.75 -23.72 40.49
N GLY A 539 10.90 -24.09 39.21
CA GLY A 539 11.81 -25.16 38.79
C GLY A 539 11.26 -26.58 38.88
N GLN A 540 9.97 -26.78 38.58
CA GLN A 540 9.37 -28.09 38.33
C GLN A 540 8.54 -28.01 37.06
N ASN A 541 8.77 -28.92 36.09
CA ASN A 541 8.12 -28.90 34.78
C ASN A 541 6.62 -28.68 34.87
N ASN A 542 6.15 -27.68 34.12
CA ASN A 542 4.77 -27.56 33.75
C ASN A 542 3.78 -27.60 34.93
N MET A 543 4.24 -27.27 36.15
CA MET A 543 3.36 -26.98 37.26
C MET A 543 3.15 -25.48 37.27
N ALA A 544 1.96 -25.06 36.85
CA ALA A 544 1.54 -23.69 37.05
C ALA A 544 1.69 -23.34 38.53
N THR A 545 2.68 -22.49 38.85
CA THR A 545 2.63 -21.79 40.12
C THR A 545 1.33 -20.98 40.14
N LYS A 546 0.91 -20.49 41.31
CA LYS A 546 -0.23 -19.57 41.37
C LYS A 546 -0.09 -18.36 40.43
N TYR A 547 1.13 -18.04 40.00
CA TYR A 547 1.45 -16.94 39.10
C TYR A 547 1.34 -17.30 37.61
N TYR A 548 1.45 -18.58 37.22
CA TYR A 548 1.33 -19.00 35.82
C TYR A 548 -0.14 -19.32 35.46
N ASN A 549 -0.89 -18.28 35.11
CA ASN A 549 -2.30 -18.35 34.72
C ASN A 549 -2.61 -17.32 33.61
N VAL A 550 -3.76 -17.45 32.94
CA VAL A 550 -4.13 -16.60 31.80
C VAL A 550 -4.19 -15.12 32.17
N GLU A 551 -4.80 -14.79 33.31
CA GLU A 551 -4.93 -13.42 33.79
C GLU A 551 -3.58 -12.75 34.06
N THR A 552 -2.66 -13.44 34.74
CA THR A 552 -1.32 -12.91 35.02
C THR A 552 -0.55 -12.66 33.73
N LEU A 553 -0.53 -13.61 32.79
CA LEU A 553 0.20 -13.47 31.52
C LEU A 553 -0.37 -12.34 30.65
N ALA A 554 -1.69 -12.27 30.52
CA ALA A 554 -2.34 -11.18 29.79
C ALA A 554 -2.10 -9.82 30.47
N THR A 555 -2.09 -9.77 31.80
CA THR A 555 -1.80 -8.54 32.56
C THR A 555 -0.34 -8.13 32.42
N TYR A 556 0.59 -9.09 32.40
CA TYR A 556 1.99 -8.85 32.08
C TYR A 556 2.14 -8.23 30.69
N MET A 557 1.52 -8.85 29.68
CA MET A 557 1.55 -8.33 28.31
C MET A 557 0.94 -6.92 28.21
N LYS A 558 -0.15 -6.65 28.93
CA LYS A 558 -0.78 -5.32 29.01
C LYS A 558 0.19 -4.25 29.53
N ASN A 559 0.96 -4.56 30.57
CA ASN A 559 1.76 -3.57 31.29
C ASN A 559 3.21 -3.47 30.81
N LYS A 560 3.81 -4.58 30.35
CA LYS A 560 5.23 -4.65 29.92
C LYS A 560 5.40 -4.82 28.41
N GLY A 561 4.36 -5.31 27.72
CA GLY A 561 4.33 -5.43 26.26
C GLY A 561 4.10 -4.10 25.56
N LYS A 562 4.53 -3.99 24.30
CA LYS A 562 4.18 -2.86 23.43
C LYS A 562 2.68 -2.86 23.11
N ALA A 563 2.14 -1.71 22.72
CA ALA A 563 0.72 -1.59 22.36
C ALA A 563 0.27 -2.53 21.22
N THR A 564 1.21 -2.97 20.38
CA THR A 564 1.01 -3.92 19.28
C THR A 564 1.30 -5.37 19.67
N ASP A 565 1.82 -5.62 20.87
CA ASP A 565 2.09 -6.98 21.34
C ASP A 565 0.81 -7.64 21.83
N GLY A 566 0.82 -8.96 21.93
CA GLY A 566 -0.39 -9.70 22.21
C GLY A 566 -0.15 -11.09 22.77
N MET A 567 -1.18 -11.91 22.68
CA MET A 567 -1.11 -13.31 23.08
C MET A 567 -1.41 -14.21 21.89
N MET A 568 -1.01 -15.46 21.98
CA MET A 568 -1.24 -16.49 20.98
C MET A 568 -1.73 -17.76 21.67
N VAL A 569 -2.58 -18.55 21.02
CA VAL A 569 -2.98 -19.88 21.48
C VAL A 569 -2.65 -20.91 20.42
N TRP A 570 -1.92 -21.93 20.84
CA TRP A 570 -1.70 -23.13 20.03
C TRP A 570 -3.01 -23.90 19.94
N GLN A 571 -3.52 -24.03 18.73
CA GLN A 571 -4.80 -24.61 18.32
C GLN A 571 -6.08 -24.03 18.97
N ILE A 572 -6.92 -23.36 18.16
CA ILE A 572 -8.23 -22.85 18.61
C ILE A 572 -9.32 -23.93 18.76
N TRP A 573 -9.02 -25.17 18.36
CA TRP A 573 -9.95 -26.30 18.37
C TRP A 573 -9.59 -27.38 19.40
N LYS A 574 -8.74 -27.06 20.39
CA LYS A 574 -8.18 -28.06 21.31
C LYS A 574 -9.24 -28.95 21.94
N GLU A 575 -10.32 -28.37 22.48
CA GLU A 575 -11.31 -29.19 23.20
C GLU A 575 -12.06 -30.16 22.28
N ARG A 576 -12.20 -29.80 21.01
CA ARG A 576 -12.85 -30.64 20.00
C ARG A 576 -11.91 -31.76 19.52
N VAL A 577 -10.67 -31.40 19.22
CA VAL A 577 -9.70 -32.32 18.61
C VAL A 577 -9.17 -33.32 19.65
N HIS A 578 -8.88 -32.86 20.86
CA HIS A 578 -8.33 -33.67 21.94
C HIS A 578 -9.40 -34.17 22.90
N MET A 579 -9.72 -33.39 23.95
CA MET A 579 -10.70 -33.77 24.98
C MET A 579 -11.26 -32.54 25.73
N ALA A 580 -12.16 -32.74 26.69
CA ALA A 580 -12.59 -31.63 27.55
C ALA A 580 -11.44 -31.16 28.46
N PRO A 581 -11.36 -29.85 28.78
CA PRO A 581 -10.35 -29.33 29.68
C PRO A 581 -10.59 -29.89 31.11
N PRO A 582 -9.54 -30.21 31.88
CA PRO A 582 -9.68 -30.64 33.26
C PRO A 582 -10.43 -29.62 34.13
N ALA A 583 -11.05 -30.08 35.22
CA ALA A 583 -11.75 -29.18 36.13
C ALA A 583 -10.81 -28.09 36.68
N GLY A 584 -11.22 -26.82 36.56
CA GLY A 584 -10.43 -25.65 36.98
C GLY A 584 -9.43 -25.13 35.95
N ALA A 585 -9.25 -25.82 34.84
CA ALA A 585 -8.46 -25.35 33.70
C ALA A 585 -9.19 -24.25 32.92
N ALA A 586 -8.44 -23.33 32.34
CA ALA A 586 -8.95 -22.47 31.28
C ALA A 586 -9.24 -23.31 30.03
N SER A 587 -10.38 -23.05 29.39
CA SER A 587 -10.69 -23.44 28.01
C SER A 587 -10.21 -22.38 27.03
N VAL A 588 -10.08 -22.72 25.74
CA VAL A 588 -9.76 -21.81 24.63
C VAL A 588 -10.71 -20.62 24.62
N ASN A 589 -12.01 -20.87 24.81
CA ASN A 589 -13.01 -19.81 24.90
C ASN A 589 -12.76 -18.91 26.11
N SER A 590 -12.68 -19.48 27.32
CA SER A 590 -12.51 -18.67 28.53
C SER A 590 -11.21 -17.86 28.50
N ALA A 591 -10.12 -18.45 28.00
CA ALA A 591 -8.84 -17.79 27.85
C ALA A 591 -8.91 -16.64 26.84
N GLY A 592 -9.48 -16.87 25.66
CA GLY A 592 -9.62 -15.83 24.64
C GLY A 592 -10.48 -14.65 25.10
N GLN A 593 -11.58 -14.93 25.81
CA GLN A 593 -12.43 -13.89 26.39
C GLN A 593 -11.68 -13.07 27.45
N LYS A 594 -10.95 -13.73 28.36
CA LYS A 594 -10.14 -13.08 29.40
C LYS A 594 -9.02 -12.22 28.79
N VAL A 595 -8.30 -12.75 27.80
CA VAL A 595 -7.25 -12.01 27.08
C VAL A 595 -7.86 -10.79 26.38
N CYS A 596 -8.97 -10.96 25.66
CA CYS A 596 -9.67 -9.86 25.00
C CYS A 596 -10.04 -8.75 25.97
N GLN A 597 -10.61 -9.09 27.13
CA GLN A 597 -11.00 -8.13 28.17
C GLN A 597 -9.80 -7.38 28.75
N ILE A 598 -8.72 -8.09 29.07
CA ILE A 598 -7.53 -7.48 29.67
C ILE A 598 -6.81 -6.56 28.68
N LEU A 599 -6.61 -7.04 27.45
CA LEU A 599 -5.87 -6.33 26.41
C LEU A 599 -6.72 -5.30 25.65
N GLY A 600 -8.05 -5.33 25.78
CA GLY A 600 -8.94 -4.40 25.10
C GLY A 600 -8.92 -4.55 23.57
N ILE A 601 -8.95 -5.79 23.07
CA ILE A 601 -8.78 -6.09 21.64
C ILE A 601 -9.97 -5.61 20.81
N THR A 602 -11.18 -5.85 21.31
CA THR A 602 -12.44 -5.45 20.70
C THR A 602 -13.45 -5.12 21.79
N SER A 603 -14.56 -4.47 21.43
CA SER A 603 -15.65 -4.18 22.35
C SER A 603 -16.48 -5.42 22.71
N ASN A 604 -16.48 -6.47 21.87
CA ASN A 604 -17.24 -7.70 22.12
C ASN A 604 -16.33 -8.88 22.47
N CYS A 605 -15.97 -8.99 23.75
CA CYS A 605 -15.17 -10.09 24.29
C CYS A 605 -15.99 -11.29 24.78
N ASN A 606 -17.31 -11.31 24.61
CA ASN A 606 -18.18 -12.39 25.12
C ASN A 606 -18.48 -13.46 24.06
N GLN A 607 -17.89 -13.34 22.87
CA GLN A 607 -18.02 -14.35 21.83
C GLN A 607 -17.32 -15.65 22.24
N SER A 608 -17.79 -16.75 21.68
CA SER A 608 -17.23 -18.07 21.90
C SER A 608 -17.18 -18.80 20.57
N ILE A 609 -16.17 -19.63 20.40
CA ILE A 609 -16.19 -20.70 19.42
C ILE A 609 -17.37 -21.62 19.80
N PRO A 610 -18.33 -21.85 18.88
CA PRO A 610 -19.48 -22.69 19.16
C PRO A 610 -19.09 -24.18 19.26
N THR A 611 -19.99 -25.01 19.78
CA THR A 611 -19.83 -26.46 19.68
C THR A 611 -19.99 -26.88 18.22
N LEU A 612 -18.89 -27.27 17.59
CA LEU A 612 -18.85 -27.74 16.20
C LEU A 612 -18.76 -29.27 16.14
N PRO A 613 -19.24 -29.90 15.05
CA PRO A 613 -19.11 -31.34 14.87
C PRO A 613 -17.65 -31.79 14.90
N LYS A 614 -17.41 -33.01 15.38
CA LYS A 614 -16.12 -33.70 15.28
C LYS A 614 -16.14 -34.56 14.01
N TYR A 615 -15.07 -34.48 13.23
CA TYR A 615 -14.95 -35.11 11.92
C TYR A 615 -13.89 -36.21 11.93
#